data_AF-A0A3B0UZL1-F1
#
_entry.id   AF-A0A3B0UZL1-F1
#
_cell.length_a   1.000
_cell.length_b   1.000
_cell.length_c   1.000
_cell.angle_alpha   90.00
_cell.angle_beta   90.00
_cell.angle_gamma   90.00
#
_symmetry.space_group_name_H-M   'P 1'
#
loop_
_entity.id
_entity.type
_entity.pdbx_description
1 polymer ?
#
loop_
_entity_poly.entity_id
_entity_poly.type
_entity_poly.pdbx_seq_one_letter_code
_entity_poly.pdbx_strand_id
1 'polypeptide(L)'
;DRAPLPLTISTEALHTARARVKKDKFRVLTLEPPVPDKLPTAVQAGIWDCIKLYTEKPPKGSKNNFGLAAYHHWVKLLTKPKTRLSWAREFPAGRKMLAGLMGVFNDINHFGKVGYAERDMYANFLDEASLILEKPALQEAAVHFRQSAKAWETFSQALLPSDVPMLGEVAQNLRQQQELWLNKGSEAAAEIIQLKEQEKTLLTLAETEFPLDEKGTEAFRINMVEHILRIHDIEETAVSTLREAIL
;
A
#
# COMPACT_ATOMS: atom_id res chain seq x y z
N ASP A 1 8.42 -6.17 -14.00
CA ASP A 1 7.17 -6.20 -14.79
C ASP A 1 6.37 -4.90 -14.68
N ARG A 2 6.55 -4.09 -13.63
CA ARG A 2 5.80 -2.83 -13.43
C ARG A 2 6.41 -1.58 -14.08
N ALA A 3 7.61 -1.67 -14.64
CA ALA A 3 8.12 -0.60 -15.49
C ALA A 3 7.39 -0.70 -16.85
N PRO A 4 6.91 0.42 -17.43
CA PRO A 4 6.33 0.43 -18.76
C PRO A 4 7.35 0.11 -19.87
N LEU A 5 8.64 0.11 -19.52
CA LEU A 5 9.75 -0.23 -20.41
C LEU A 5 10.17 -1.70 -20.25
N PRO A 6 10.57 -2.37 -21.34
CA PRO A 6 11.13 -3.72 -21.29
C PRO A 6 12.32 -3.79 -20.33
N LEU A 7 12.39 -4.85 -19.53
CA LEU A 7 13.54 -5.14 -18.68
C LEU A 7 14.44 -6.14 -19.40
N THR A 8 15.67 -5.75 -19.69
CA THR A 8 16.69 -6.65 -20.22
C THR A 8 17.52 -7.20 -19.07
N ILE A 9 17.62 -8.53 -18.98
CA ILE A 9 18.41 -9.24 -17.96
C ILE A 9 19.13 -10.41 -18.62
N SER A 10 20.36 -10.71 -18.19
CA SER A 10 21.06 -11.91 -18.66
C SER A 10 20.36 -13.17 -18.17
N THR A 11 20.50 -14.26 -18.92
CA THR A 11 19.98 -15.58 -18.53
C THR A 11 20.52 -16.03 -17.17
N GLU A 12 21.79 -15.75 -16.90
CA GLU A 12 22.44 -16.05 -15.61
C GLU A 12 21.86 -15.25 -14.45
N ALA A 13 21.66 -13.93 -14.64
CA ALA A 13 21.07 -13.08 -13.62
C ALA A 13 19.60 -13.46 -13.37
N LEU A 14 18.85 -13.80 -14.41
CA LEU A 14 17.48 -14.30 -14.28
C LEU A 14 17.45 -15.65 -13.54
N HIS A 15 18.34 -16.58 -13.87
CA HIS A 15 18.45 -17.87 -13.18
C HIS A 15 18.76 -17.66 -11.69
N THR A 16 19.75 -16.83 -11.38
CA THR A 16 20.14 -16.49 -10.00
C THR A 16 18.98 -15.86 -9.24
N ALA A 17 18.29 -14.88 -9.84
CA ALA A 17 17.14 -14.23 -9.23
C ALA A 17 16.00 -15.21 -8.93
N ARG A 18 15.67 -16.09 -9.88
CA ARG A 18 14.62 -17.11 -9.70
C ARG A 18 15.02 -18.21 -8.71
N ALA A 19 16.32 -18.53 -8.61
CA ALA A 19 16.85 -19.51 -7.67
C ALA A 19 16.84 -19.03 -6.21
N ARG A 20 16.68 -17.72 -5.97
CA ARG A 20 16.71 -17.11 -4.63
C ARG A 20 15.69 -17.73 -3.68
N VAL A 21 14.49 -18.05 -4.16
CA VAL A 21 13.42 -18.67 -3.36
C VAL A 21 13.16 -20.08 -3.86
N LYS A 22 13.93 -21.05 -3.37
CA LYS A 22 13.87 -22.46 -3.80
C LYS A 22 12.45 -23.07 -3.78
N LYS A 23 11.59 -22.60 -2.87
CA LYS A 23 10.20 -23.06 -2.72
C LYS A 23 9.32 -22.75 -3.94
N ASP A 24 9.68 -21.73 -4.72
CA ASP A 24 8.91 -21.29 -5.90
C ASP A 24 9.15 -22.19 -7.11
N LYS A 25 10.17 -23.07 -7.06
CA LYS A 25 10.45 -24.16 -8.00
C LYS A 25 10.46 -23.75 -9.48
N PHE A 26 10.89 -22.52 -9.79
CA PHE A 26 10.92 -21.97 -11.14
C PHE A 26 9.58 -22.14 -11.90
N ARG A 27 8.44 -22.08 -11.20
CA ARG A 27 7.12 -22.19 -11.83
C ARG A 27 6.95 -21.12 -12.91
N VAL A 28 6.26 -21.49 -13.98
CA VAL A 28 5.86 -20.62 -15.09
C VAL A 28 4.35 -20.72 -15.21
N LEU A 29 3.71 -19.58 -15.45
CA LEU A 29 2.30 -19.48 -15.77
C LEU A 29 2.19 -18.98 -17.20
N THR A 30 1.35 -19.62 -17.99
CA THR A 30 0.91 -19.11 -19.30
C THR A 30 -0.51 -18.62 -19.15
N LEU A 31 -0.81 -17.46 -19.71
CA LEU A 31 -2.15 -16.89 -19.74
C LEU A 31 -2.78 -17.19 -21.10
N GLU A 32 -3.96 -17.82 -21.08
CA GLU A 32 -4.81 -17.97 -22.26
C GLU A 32 -5.65 -16.71 -22.47
N PRO A 33 -6.15 -16.45 -23.70
CA PRO A 33 -7.09 -15.36 -23.94
C PRO A 33 -8.31 -15.42 -23.01
N PRO A 34 -8.87 -14.27 -22.58
CA PRO A 34 -10.07 -14.25 -21.76
C PRO A 34 -11.27 -14.82 -22.54
N VAL A 35 -12.21 -15.44 -21.82
CA VAL A 35 -13.49 -15.92 -22.38
C VAL A 35 -14.54 -14.83 -22.17
N PRO A 36 -14.95 -14.07 -23.22
CA PRO A 36 -15.76 -12.86 -23.06
C PRO A 36 -17.09 -13.12 -22.35
N ASP A 37 -17.76 -14.22 -22.65
CA ASP A 37 -19.06 -14.59 -22.06
C ASP A 37 -19.00 -14.80 -20.54
N LYS A 38 -17.80 -15.04 -19.99
CA LYS A 38 -17.60 -15.20 -18.54
C LYS A 38 -17.26 -13.90 -17.83
N LEU A 39 -17.03 -12.81 -18.58
CA LEU A 39 -16.58 -11.55 -18.02
C LEU A 39 -17.58 -10.96 -16.99
N PRO A 40 -18.89 -10.87 -17.26
CA PRO A 40 -19.83 -10.34 -16.27
C PRO A 40 -19.81 -11.13 -14.95
N THR A 41 -19.87 -12.46 -15.02
CA THR A 41 -19.80 -13.33 -13.84
C THR A 41 -18.47 -13.18 -13.09
N ALA A 42 -17.35 -13.04 -13.81
CA ALA A 42 -16.05 -12.84 -13.20
C ALA A 42 -15.95 -11.48 -12.48
N VAL A 43 -16.46 -10.41 -13.10
CA VAL A 43 -16.51 -9.07 -12.51
C VAL A 43 -17.38 -9.08 -11.25
N GLN A 44 -18.58 -9.64 -11.33
CA GLN A 44 -19.48 -9.75 -10.18
C GLN A 44 -18.86 -10.57 -9.03
N ALA A 45 -18.21 -11.69 -9.35
CA ALA A 45 -17.50 -12.50 -8.36
C ALA A 45 -16.35 -11.72 -7.70
N GLY A 46 -15.56 -10.98 -8.48
CA GLY A 46 -14.49 -10.13 -7.97
C GLY A 46 -14.97 -9.04 -7.01
N ILE A 47 -16.12 -8.41 -7.30
CA ILE A 47 -16.73 -7.43 -6.39
C ILE A 47 -17.17 -8.10 -5.08
N TRP A 48 -17.82 -9.26 -5.16
CA TRP A 48 -18.21 -10.01 -3.96
C TRP A 48 -17.02 -10.45 -3.12
N ASP A 49 -15.93 -10.90 -3.76
CA ASP A 49 -14.70 -11.26 -3.07
C ASP A 49 -14.07 -10.06 -2.36
N CYS A 50 -14.09 -8.87 -2.99
CA CYS A 50 -13.66 -7.63 -2.36
C CYS A 50 -14.49 -7.33 -1.09
N ILE A 51 -15.82 -7.35 -1.18
CA ILE A 51 -16.72 -7.12 -0.03
C ILE A 51 -16.45 -8.11 1.10
N LYS A 52 -16.25 -9.40 0.78
CA LYS A 52 -15.91 -10.44 1.77
C LYS A 52 -14.57 -10.15 2.42
N LEU A 53 -13.54 -9.75 1.67
CA LEU A 53 -12.24 -9.41 2.23
C LEU A 53 -12.30 -8.18 3.17
N TYR A 54 -13.25 -7.27 2.96
CA TYR A 54 -13.49 -6.15 3.87
C TYR A 54 -14.23 -6.55 5.15
N THR A 55 -15.20 -7.45 5.04
CA THR A 55 -16.21 -7.66 6.10
C THR A 55 -16.08 -9.01 6.83
N GLU A 56 -15.40 -9.98 6.23
CA GLU A 56 -15.28 -11.35 6.71
C GLU A 56 -13.82 -11.72 7.02
N LYS A 57 -13.63 -12.92 7.58
CA LYS A 57 -12.28 -13.46 7.80
C LYS A 57 -11.68 -13.87 6.45
N PRO A 58 -10.44 -13.46 6.14
CA PRO A 58 -9.80 -13.85 4.88
C PRO A 58 -9.59 -15.38 4.83
N PRO A 59 -9.54 -15.99 3.63
CA PRO A 59 -9.31 -17.44 3.47
C PRO A 59 -8.01 -17.93 4.13
N LYS A 60 -7.00 -17.04 4.22
CA LYS A 60 -5.72 -17.31 4.87
C LYS A 60 -5.29 -16.11 5.71
N GLY A 61 -4.88 -16.37 6.94
CA GLY A 61 -4.38 -15.34 7.87
C GLY A 61 -5.40 -14.92 8.93
N SER A 62 -5.09 -13.82 9.61
CA SER A 62 -5.90 -13.27 10.70
C SER A 62 -6.89 -12.23 10.19
N LYS A 63 -8.10 -12.19 10.77
CA LYS A 63 -9.08 -11.12 10.55
C LYS A 63 -8.49 -9.73 10.86
N ASN A 64 -7.55 -9.65 11.81
CA ASN A 64 -6.93 -8.40 12.22
C ASN A 64 -5.91 -7.83 11.20
N ASN A 65 -5.68 -8.53 10.09
CA ASN A 65 -4.75 -8.10 9.04
C ASN A 65 -5.46 -7.71 7.73
N PHE A 66 -6.78 -7.84 7.66
CA PHE A 66 -7.56 -7.57 6.45
C PHE A 66 -8.84 -6.80 6.76
N GLY A 67 -9.28 -6.00 5.78
CA GLY A 67 -10.57 -5.31 5.82
C GLY A 67 -10.73 -4.32 6.97
N LEU A 68 -11.98 -4.02 7.31
CA LEU A 68 -12.33 -2.97 8.27
C LEU A 68 -11.76 -3.26 9.68
N ALA A 69 -11.70 -4.54 10.05
CA ALA A 69 -11.14 -4.97 11.33
C ALA A 69 -9.64 -4.69 11.47
N ALA A 70 -8.90 -4.64 10.36
CA ALA A 70 -7.48 -4.32 10.39
C ALA A 70 -7.21 -2.88 10.84
N TYR A 71 -8.06 -1.92 10.48
CA TYR A 71 -7.90 -0.52 10.89
C TYR A 71 -7.98 -0.37 12.41
N HIS A 72 -9.03 -0.94 13.03
CA HIS A 72 -9.15 -0.92 14.49
C HIS A 72 -8.00 -1.67 15.18
N HIS A 73 -7.53 -2.76 14.58
CA HIS A 73 -6.36 -3.45 15.11
C HIS A 73 -5.12 -2.56 15.04
N TRP A 74 -4.87 -1.87 13.92
CA TRP A 74 -3.74 -0.98 13.77
C TRP A 74 -3.81 0.20 14.75
N VAL A 75 -4.99 0.81 14.92
CA VAL A 75 -5.24 1.83 15.95
C VAL A 75 -4.89 1.30 17.35
N LYS A 76 -5.28 0.07 17.68
CA LYS A 76 -4.92 -0.56 18.94
C LYS A 76 -3.39 -0.71 19.09
N LEU A 77 -2.69 -1.12 18.03
CA LEU A 77 -1.22 -1.26 18.07
C LEU A 77 -0.51 0.10 18.22
N LEU A 78 -1.09 1.18 17.69
CA LEU A 78 -0.56 2.54 17.82
C LEU A 78 -0.80 3.14 19.22
N THR A 79 -1.96 2.85 19.83
CA THR A 79 -2.41 3.53 21.06
C THR A 79 -2.22 2.73 22.35
N LYS A 80 -1.98 1.41 22.28
CA LYS A 80 -1.87 0.56 23.47
C LYS A 80 -0.42 0.05 23.64
N PRO A 81 0.45 0.80 24.34
CA PRO A 81 1.90 0.54 24.37
C PRO A 81 2.29 -0.81 24.98
N LYS A 82 1.45 -1.38 25.85
CA LYS A 82 1.69 -2.70 26.47
C LYS A 82 1.20 -3.88 25.63
N THR A 83 0.48 -3.64 24.53
CA THR A 83 -0.03 -4.71 23.66
C THR A 83 1.13 -5.39 22.94
N ARG A 84 1.04 -6.71 22.73
CA ARG A 84 2.00 -7.44 21.89
C ARG A 84 2.00 -6.81 20.48
N LEU A 85 3.19 -6.50 19.96
CA LEU A 85 3.41 -5.79 18.70
C LEU A 85 2.97 -4.31 18.71
N SER A 86 2.87 -3.68 19.89
CA SER A 86 2.62 -2.24 19.96
C SER A 86 3.72 -1.46 19.25
N TRP A 87 3.33 -0.40 18.56
CA TRP A 87 4.29 0.46 17.86
C TRP A 87 5.29 1.11 18.82
N ALA A 88 4.86 1.47 20.03
CA ALA A 88 5.77 1.99 21.05
C ALA A 88 6.94 1.04 21.38
N ARG A 89 6.76 -0.28 21.22
CA ARG A 89 7.80 -1.28 21.49
C ARG A 89 8.55 -1.74 20.24
N GLU A 90 7.82 -1.99 19.15
CA GLU A 90 8.43 -2.49 17.91
C GLU A 90 9.14 -1.36 17.13
N PHE A 91 8.60 -0.15 17.23
CA PHE A 91 9.05 1.06 16.52
C PHE A 91 9.24 2.23 17.50
N PRO A 92 10.16 2.12 18.48
CA PRO A 92 10.54 3.26 19.32
C PRO A 92 11.16 4.36 18.46
N ALA A 93 11.15 5.60 18.98
CA ALA A 93 11.81 6.75 18.36
C ALA A 93 13.23 6.37 17.93
N GLY A 94 13.58 6.73 16.70
CA GLY A 94 14.87 6.38 16.10
C GLY A 94 14.77 5.60 14.79
N ARG A 95 15.85 4.91 14.45
CA ARG A 95 15.98 4.07 13.24
C ARG A 95 14.78 3.16 13.00
N LYS A 96 14.27 2.49 14.05
CA LYS A 96 13.14 1.56 13.90
C LYS A 96 11.85 2.28 13.51
N MET A 97 11.54 3.41 14.16
CA MET A 97 10.39 4.23 13.77
C MET A 97 10.53 4.70 12.32
N LEU A 98 11.69 5.23 11.92
CA LEU A 98 11.92 5.66 10.53
C LEU A 98 11.71 4.50 9.53
N ALA A 99 12.29 3.33 9.81
CA ALA A 99 12.09 2.14 8.97
C ALA A 99 10.61 1.71 8.89
N GLY A 100 9.87 1.80 10.00
CA GLY A 100 8.44 1.54 10.05
C GLY A 100 7.65 2.50 9.16
N LEU A 101 7.92 3.81 9.26
CA LEU A 101 7.28 4.85 8.44
C LEU A 101 7.58 4.65 6.95
N MET A 102 8.84 4.37 6.59
CA MET A 102 9.23 4.03 5.22
C MET A 102 8.47 2.82 4.69
N GLY A 103 8.31 1.77 5.51
CA GLY A 103 7.55 0.58 5.16
C GLY A 103 6.10 0.91 4.82
N VAL A 104 5.41 1.63 5.72
CA VAL A 104 4.01 2.03 5.49
C VAL A 104 3.89 2.94 4.26
N PHE A 105 4.78 3.92 4.10
CA PHE A 105 4.80 4.80 2.93
C PHE A 105 4.95 4.01 1.62
N ASN A 106 5.87 3.04 1.58
CA ASN A 106 6.07 2.17 0.42
C ASN A 106 4.86 1.28 0.15
N ASP A 107 4.24 0.72 1.18
CA ASP A 107 3.05 -0.12 1.04
C ASP A 107 1.85 0.68 0.54
N ILE A 108 1.74 1.97 0.85
CA ILE A 108 0.68 2.85 0.32
C ILE A 108 0.97 3.23 -1.13
N ASN A 109 2.21 3.62 -1.45
CA ASN A 109 2.52 4.31 -2.69
C ASN A 109 3.17 3.43 -3.78
N HIS A 110 4.02 2.47 -3.42
CA HIS A 110 4.99 1.87 -4.36
C HIS A 110 4.86 0.35 -4.52
N PHE A 111 4.38 -0.38 -3.50
CA PHE A 111 4.38 -1.85 -3.51
C PHE A 111 3.30 -2.44 -4.43
N GLY A 112 3.54 -2.35 -5.73
CA GLY A 112 2.66 -2.91 -6.76
C GLY A 112 1.45 -2.12 -7.11
N LYS A 113 1.43 -0.88 -6.65
CA LYS A 113 0.31 0.01 -6.71
C LYS A 113 0.60 1.12 -7.71
N VAL A 114 -0.44 1.67 -8.31
CA VAL A 114 -0.39 2.95 -9.04
C VAL A 114 -0.49 4.14 -8.05
N GLY A 115 -0.20 3.91 -6.77
CA GLY A 115 -0.36 4.86 -5.67
C GLY A 115 -1.61 4.60 -4.80
N TYR A 116 -1.72 5.38 -3.71
CA TYR A 116 -2.92 5.57 -2.88
C TYR A 116 -3.65 4.29 -2.45
N ALA A 117 -2.89 3.26 -2.07
CA ALA A 117 -3.43 1.95 -1.70
C ALA A 117 -4.35 1.32 -2.78
N GLU A 118 -4.15 1.67 -4.06
CA GLU A 118 -4.91 1.22 -5.25
C GLU A 118 -6.40 1.58 -5.26
N ARG A 119 -6.84 2.51 -4.40
CA ARG A 119 -8.26 2.84 -4.30
C ARG A 119 -8.79 3.54 -5.56
N ASP A 120 -7.98 4.37 -6.21
CA ASP A 120 -8.33 4.95 -7.51
C ASP A 120 -8.42 3.90 -8.62
N MET A 121 -7.50 2.92 -8.62
CA MET A 121 -7.55 1.81 -9.57
C MET A 121 -8.84 1.01 -9.39
N TYR A 122 -9.21 0.73 -8.14
CA TYR A 122 -10.47 0.03 -7.85
C TYR A 122 -11.70 0.86 -8.23
N ALA A 123 -11.68 2.18 -8.03
CA ALA A 123 -12.75 3.07 -8.49
C ALA A 123 -12.90 3.05 -10.02
N ASN A 124 -11.80 3.10 -10.77
CA ASN A 124 -11.84 2.97 -12.23
C ASN A 124 -12.40 1.61 -12.67
N PHE A 125 -12.01 0.52 -11.98
CA PHE A 125 -12.62 -0.78 -12.18
C PHE A 125 -14.14 -0.77 -11.94
N LEU A 126 -14.63 -0.08 -10.91
CA LEU A 126 -16.06 0.03 -10.63
C LEU A 126 -16.82 0.82 -11.70
N ASP A 127 -16.20 1.85 -12.29
CA ASP A 127 -16.79 2.57 -13.42
C ASP A 127 -16.94 1.66 -14.64
N GLU A 128 -15.93 0.85 -14.98
CA GLU A 128 -16.02 -0.14 -16.06
C GLU A 128 -17.04 -1.25 -15.73
N ALA A 129 -17.05 -1.73 -14.49
CA ALA A 129 -17.98 -2.75 -14.02
C ALA A 129 -19.43 -2.26 -14.08
N SER A 130 -19.68 -0.96 -13.87
CA SER A 130 -21.03 -0.37 -14.01
C SER A 130 -21.61 -0.56 -15.40
N LEU A 131 -20.76 -0.54 -16.44
CA LEU A 131 -21.15 -0.77 -17.82
C LEU A 131 -21.30 -2.27 -18.11
N ILE A 132 -20.33 -3.08 -17.67
CA ILE A 132 -20.32 -4.54 -17.92
C ILE A 132 -21.52 -5.24 -17.26
N LEU A 133 -21.91 -4.78 -16.07
CA LEU A 133 -23.00 -5.37 -15.28
C LEU A 133 -24.32 -4.62 -15.42
N GLU A 134 -24.36 -3.53 -16.20
CA GLU A 134 -25.52 -2.63 -16.31
C GLU A 134 -26.04 -2.15 -14.94
N LYS A 135 -25.11 -1.86 -14.02
CA LYS A 135 -25.36 -1.45 -12.64
C LYS A 135 -24.77 -0.05 -12.39
N PRO A 136 -25.45 1.04 -12.79
CA PRO A 136 -24.92 2.40 -12.66
C PRO A 136 -24.62 2.82 -11.22
N ALA A 137 -25.33 2.24 -10.23
CA ALA A 137 -25.07 2.47 -8.80
C ALA A 137 -23.64 2.11 -8.35
N LEU A 138 -22.89 1.31 -9.13
CA LEU A 138 -21.47 1.05 -8.85
C LEU A 138 -20.60 2.30 -8.94
N GLN A 139 -21.01 3.31 -9.72
CA GLN A 139 -20.32 4.59 -9.83
C GLN A 139 -20.39 5.39 -8.51
N GLU A 140 -21.45 5.22 -7.72
CA GLU A 140 -21.57 5.85 -6.41
C GLU A 140 -20.53 5.27 -5.44
N ALA A 141 -20.35 3.94 -5.44
CA ALA A 141 -19.27 3.31 -4.68
C ALA A 141 -17.88 3.75 -5.18
N ALA A 142 -17.69 3.92 -6.49
CA ALA A 142 -16.45 4.43 -7.08
C ALA A 142 -16.07 5.82 -6.53
N VAL A 143 -17.04 6.72 -6.35
CA VAL A 143 -16.81 8.04 -5.75
C VAL A 143 -16.21 7.92 -4.33
N HIS A 144 -16.75 7.02 -3.50
CA HIS A 144 -16.22 6.80 -2.15
C HIS A 144 -14.83 6.17 -2.16
N PHE A 145 -14.51 5.27 -3.10
CA PHE A 145 -13.15 4.75 -3.24
C PHE A 145 -12.15 5.82 -3.67
N ARG A 146 -12.54 6.79 -4.51
CA ARG A 146 -11.70 7.97 -4.83
C ARG A 146 -11.47 8.86 -3.61
N GLN A 147 -12.49 9.03 -2.77
CA GLN A 147 -12.32 9.73 -1.49
C GLN A 147 -11.34 8.98 -0.58
N SER A 148 -11.40 7.65 -0.55
CA SER A 148 -10.43 6.83 0.19
C SER A 148 -9.02 6.99 -0.37
N ALA A 149 -8.85 7.01 -1.70
CA ALA A 149 -7.56 7.27 -2.33
C ALA A 149 -6.95 8.60 -1.87
N LYS A 150 -7.75 9.67 -1.85
CA LYS A 150 -7.30 10.98 -1.36
C LYS A 150 -6.95 10.95 0.13
N ALA A 151 -7.70 10.21 0.94
CA ALA A 151 -7.39 10.05 2.36
C ALA A 151 -6.07 9.28 2.57
N TRP A 152 -5.82 8.23 1.79
CA TRP A 152 -4.56 7.49 1.77
C TRP A 152 -3.38 8.34 1.30
N GLU A 153 -3.57 9.18 0.29
CA GLU A 153 -2.55 10.17 -0.13
C GLU A 153 -2.22 11.12 1.02
N THR A 154 -3.25 11.69 1.65
CA THR A 154 -3.07 12.62 2.78
C THR A 154 -2.33 11.95 3.93
N PHE A 155 -2.68 10.70 4.25
CA PHE A 155 -1.99 9.93 5.28
C PHE A 155 -0.53 9.64 4.90
N SER A 156 -0.24 9.34 3.63
CA SER A 156 1.13 9.08 3.19
C SER A 156 2.02 10.32 3.30
N GLN A 157 1.47 11.51 3.05
CA GLN A 157 2.15 12.78 3.29
C GLN A 157 2.39 13.02 4.78
N ALA A 158 1.44 12.67 5.65
CA ALA A 158 1.58 12.79 7.10
C ALA A 158 2.59 11.79 7.70
N LEU A 159 2.84 10.64 7.04
CA LEU A 159 3.84 9.66 7.48
C LEU A 159 5.27 10.17 7.34
N LEU A 160 5.54 10.94 6.28
CA LEU A 160 6.87 11.50 5.99
C LEU A 160 6.72 12.97 5.55
N PRO A 161 6.41 13.87 6.51
CA PRO A 161 6.06 15.24 6.20
C PRO A 161 7.30 16.04 5.77
N SER A 162 7.12 16.91 4.78
CA SER A 162 8.23 17.63 4.13
C SER A 162 8.84 18.74 4.98
N ASP A 163 8.12 19.21 6.00
CA ASP A 163 8.56 20.23 6.94
C ASP A 163 9.49 19.67 8.04
N VAL A 164 9.58 18.34 8.17
CA VAL A 164 10.56 17.66 9.02
C VAL A 164 11.72 17.18 8.14
N PRO A 165 12.91 17.82 8.16
CA PRO A 165 13.95 17.63 7.14
C PRO A 165 14.31 16.17 6.86
N MET A 166 14.61 15.38 7.89
CA MET A 166 14.97 13.96 7.73
C MET A 166 13.82 13.15 7.10
N LEU A 167 12.57 13.39 7.49
CA LEU A 167 11.41 12.65 6.96
C LEU A 167 11.08 13.09 5.53
N GLY A 168 11.17 14.38 5.25
CA GLY A 168 11.01 14.95 3.92
C GLY A 168 12.03 14.41 2.93
N GLU A 169 13.30 14.32 3.32
CA GLU A 169 14.38 13.76 2.49
C GLU A 169 14.12 12.28 2.17
N VAL A 170 13.75 11.47 3.17
CA VAL A 170 13.36 10.07 2.93
C VAL A 170 12.19 9.97 1.96
N ALA A 171 11.16 10.80 2.11
CA ALA A 171 10.02 10.81 1.20
C ALA A 171 10.41 11.16 -0.24
N GLN A 172 11.32 12.12 -0.42
CA GLN A 172 11.85 12.50 -1.73
C GLN A 172 12.64 11.35 -2.36
N ASN A 173 13.54 10.71 -1.61
CA ASN A 173 14.32 9.58 -2.10
C ASN A 173 13.43 8.42 -2.56
N LEU A 174 12.43 8.07 -1.77
CA LEU A 174 11.49 6.99 -2.11
C LEU A 174 10.68 7.32 -3.37
N ARG A 175 10.19 8.56 -3.52
CA ARG A 175 9.46 8.99 -4.72
C ARG A 175 10.35 9.02 -5.96
N GLN A 176 11.58 9.53 -5.82
CA GLN A 176 12.52 9.62 -6.94
C GLN A 176 12.94 8.23 -7.42
N GLN A 177 13.11 7.26 -6.52
CA GLN A 177 13.36 5.86 -6.92
C GLN A 177 12.21 5.31 -7.77
N GLN A 178 10.96 5.55 -7.35
CA GLN A 178 9.79 5.10 -8.09
C GLN A 178 9.69 5.78 -9.46
N GLU A 179 9.89 7.09 -9.52
CA GLU A 179 9.88 7.86 -10.78
C GLU A 179 10.96 7.37 -11.74
N LEU A 180 12.19 7.20 -11.26
CA LEU A 180 13.29 6.64 -12.04
C LEU A 180 12.96 5.26 -12.58
N TRP A 181 12.38 4.39 -11.75
CA TRP A 181 11.99 3.05 -12.16
C TRP A 181 10.88 3.07 -13.23
N LEU A 182 9.86 3.90 -13.06
CA LEU A 182 8.75 4.01 -14.02
C LEU A 182 9.20 4.65 -15.35
N ASN A 183 10.10 5.62 -15.32
CA ASN A 183 10.48 6.38 -16.51
C ASN A 183 11.69 5.81 -17.26
N LYS A 184 12.60 5.12 -16.57
CA LYS A 184 13.87 4.63 -17.14
C LYS A 184 14.11 3.13 -16.93
N GLY A 185 13.27 2.45 -16.14
CA GLY A 185 13.41 1.02 -15.89
C GLY A 185 14.80 0.64 -15.37
N SER A 186 15.44 -0.33 -16.01
CA SER A 186 16.78 -0.82 -15.63
C SER A 186 17.91 0.18 -15.86
N GLU A 187 17.73 1.19 -16.71
CA GLU A 187 18.78 2.17 -16.99
C GLU A 187 19.08 3.04 -15.77
N ALA A 188 18.11 3.27 -14.90
CA ALA A 188 18.28 4.05 -13.66
C ALA A 188 18.87 3.24 -12.49
N ALA A 189 19.40 2.04 -12.73
CA ALA A 189 19.85 1.17 -11.65
C ALA A 189 20.92 1.83 -10.77
N ALA A 190 21.86 2.57 -11.36
CA ALA A 190 22.92 3.26 -10.62
C ALA A 190 22.35 4.37 -9.73
N GLU A 191 21.46 5.22 -10.26
CA GLU A 191 20.80 6.28 -9.50
C GLU A 191 19.94 5.72 -8.36
N ILE A 192 19.19 4.65 -8.62
CA ILE A 192 18.37 3.99 -7.58
C ILE A 192 19.26 3.40 -6.47
N ILE A 193 20.41 2.81 -6.80
CA ILE A 193 21.37 2.31 -5.80
C ILE A 193 21.91 3.46 -4.93
N GLN A 194 22.21 4.61 -5.54
CA GLN A 194 22.67 5.79 -4.80
C GLN A 194 21.61 6.30 -3.82
N LEU A 195 20.35 6.41 -4.25
CA LEU A 195 19.23 6.82 -3.39
C LEU A 195 19.03 5.84 -2.22
N LYS A 196 19.20 4.53 -2.45
CA LYS A 196 19.13 3.52 -1.38
C LYS A 196 20.27 3.63 -0.37
N GLU A 197 21.47 4.00 -0.80
CA GLU A 197 22.56 4.24 0.15
C GLU A 197 22.31 5.51 0.98
N GLN A 198 21.73 6.57 0.38
CA GLN A 198 21.29 7.75 1.12
C GLN A 198 20.23 7.40 2.17
N GLU A 199 19.23 6.59 1.83
CA GLU A 199 18.24 6.09 2.79
C GLU A 199 18.88 5.31 3.94
N LYS A 200 19.90 4.50 3.65
CA LYS A 200 20.65 3.75 4.66
C LYS A 200 21.46 4.68 5.57
N THR A 201 22.02 5.76 5.04
CA THR A 201 22.66 6.81 5.83
C THR A 201 21.65 7.49 6.76
N LEU A 202 20.47 7.87 6.25
CA LEU A 202 19.40 8.48 7.07
C LEU A 202 18.90 7.53 8.17
N LEU A 203 18.74 6.24 7.85
CA LEU A 203 18.40 5.21 8.85
C LEU A 203 19.45 5.08 9.95
N THR A 204 20.72 5.23 9.61
CA THR A 204 21.83 5.20 10.58
C THR A 204 21.84 6.47 11.41
N LEU A 205 21.68 7.65 10.78
CA LEU A 205 21.60 8.93 11.46
C LEU A 205 20.43 8.99 12.47
N ALA A 206 19.29 8.38 12.11
CA ALA A 206 18.14 8.26 12.99
C ALA A 206 18.41 7.45 14.27
N GLU A 207 19.54 6.74 14.40
CA GLU A 207 19.91 6.11 15.68
C GLU A 207 20.26 7.16 16.75
N THR A 208 20.75 8.33 16.35
CA THR A 208 21.22 9.39 17.26
C THR A 208 20.49 10.72 17.09
N GLU A 209 19.99 11.03 15.90
CA GLU A 209 19.43 12.35 15.54
C GLU A 209 18.00 12.27 15.01
N PHE A 210 17.19 11.35 15.57
CA PHE A 210 15.79 11.25 15.18
C PHE A 210 15.04 12.55 15.51
N PRO A 211 14.25 13.10 14.56
CA PRO A 211 13.74 14.47 14.67
C PRO A 211 12.59 14.64 15.68
N LEU A 212 12.05 13.55 16.24
CA LEU A 212 10.96 13.61 17.21
C LEU A 212 11.44 13.12 18.58
N ASP A 213 11.16 13.90 19.62
CA ASP A 213 11.31 13.46 21.00
C ASP A 213 10.18 12.50 21.41
N GLU A 214 10.15 12.08 22.68
CA GLU A 214 9.14 11.14 23.17
C GLU A 214 7.71 11.68 23.01
N LYS A 215 7.49 12.96 23.35
CA LYS A 215 6.17 13.62 23.24
C LYS A 215 5.76 13.79 21.78
N GLY A 216 6.68 14.22 20.93
CA GLY A 216 6.49 14.34 19.49
C GLY A 216 6.17 12.99 18.85
N THR A 217 6.84 11.92 19.28
CA THR A 217 6.56 10.56 18.79
C THR A 217 5.17 10.07 19.23
N GLU A 218 4.74 10.39 20.44
CA GLU A 218 3.38 10.09 20.90
C GLU A 218 2.32 10.86 20.12
N ALA A 219 2.49 12.17 19.97
CA ALA A 219 1.61 13.02 19.15
C ALA A 219 1.55 12.52 17.70
N PHE A 220 2.69 12.11 17.14
CA PHE A 220 2.77 11.56 15.78
C PHE A 220 1.92 10.29 15.65
N ARG A 221 2.00 9.35 16.61
CA ARG A 221 1.15 8.15 16.59
C ARG A 221 -0.34 8.47 16.72
N ILE A 222 -0.71 9.50 17.49
CA ILE A 222 -2.10 9.96 17.60
C ILE A 222 -2.56 10.52 16.25
N ASN A 223 -1.75 11.34 15.58
CA ASN A 223 -2.06 11.83 14.24
C ASN A 223 -2.27 10.68 13.23
N MET A 224 -1.42 9.63 13.28
CA MET A 224 -1.63 8.44 12.44
C MET A 224 -2.99 7.77 12.71
N VAL A 225 -3.41 7.69 13.97
CA VAL A 225 -4.70 7.10 14.37
C VAL A 225 -5.86 7.88 13.76
N GLU A 226 -5.81 9.21 13.78
CA GLU A 226 -6.84 10.07 13.19
C GLU A 226 -7.01 9.81 11.69
N HIS A 227 -5.89 9.73 10.95
CA HIS A 227 -5.91 9.38 9.53
C HIS A 227 -6.48 7.97 9.29
N ILE A 228 -6.07 6.98 10.08
CA ILE A 228 -6.51 5.59 9.92
C ILE A 228 -8.02 5.47 10.17
N LEU A 229 -8.55 6.14 11.19
CA LEU A 229 -9.99 6.15 11.47
C LEU A 229 -10.78 6.87 10.37
N ARG A 230 -10.24 7.98 9.87
CA ARG A 230 -10.85 8.70 8.74
C ARG A 230 -10.96 7.81 7.49
N ILE A 231 -9.90 7.07 7.17
CA ILE A 231 -9.88 6.11 6.05
C ILE A 231 -10.89 4.99 6.30
N HIS A 232 -10.91 4.43 7.51
CA HIS A 232 -11.87 3.40 7.90
C HIS A 232 -13.31 3.82 7.61
N ASP A 233 -13.72 5.00 8.08
CA ASP A 233 -15.11 5.46 7.96
C ASP A 233 -15.52 5.68 6.49
N ILE A 234 -14.59 6.19 5.68
CA ILE A 234 -14.80 6.34 4.23
C ILE A 234 -14.96 4.97 3.57
N GLU A 235 -14.10 4.01 3.90
CA GLU A 235 -14.14 2.67 3.31
C GLU A 235 -15.32 1.83 3.81
N GLU A 236 -15.78 2.02 5.04
CA GLU A 236 -17.01 1.40 5.55
C GLU A 236 -18.21 1.86 4.72
N THR A 237 -18.30 3.17 4.45
CA THR A 237 -19.33 3.73 3.56
C THR A 237 -19.20 3.16 2.15
N ALA A 238 -17.99 3.17 1.58
CA ALA A 238 -17.73 2.66 0.23
C ALA A 238 -18.16 1.19 0.07
N VAL A 239 -17.84 0.34 1.05
CA VAL A 239 -18.17 -1.09 1.04
C VAL A 239 -19.67 -1.32 1.24
N SER A 240 -20.34 -0.51 2.06
CA SER A 240 -21.81 -0.57 2.20
C SER A 240 -22.50 -0.24 0.88
N THR A 241 -22.15 0.89 0.26
CA THR A 241 -22.69 1.31 -1.04
C THR A 241 -22.39 0.28 -2.13
N LEU A 242 -21.17 -0.27 -2.13
CA LEU A 242 -20.78 -1.31 -3.08
C LEU A 242 -21.64 -2.57 -2.93
N ARG A 243 -21.92 -2.99 -1.69
CA ARG A 243 -22.78 -4.13 -1.42
C ARG A 243 -24.20 -3.87 -1.91
N GLU A 244 -24.77 -2.70 -1.62
CA GLU A 244 -26.12 -2.33 -2.07
C GLU A 244 -26.24 -2.32 -3.59
N ALA A 245 -25.22 -1.82 -4.30
CA ALA A 245 -25.22 -1.75 -5.76
C ALA A 245 -25.25 -3.13 -6.45
N ILE A 246 -24.72 -4.18 -5.81
CA ILE A 246 -24.63 -5.53 -6.38
C ILE A 246 -25.67 -6.53 -5.87
N LEU A 247 -26.47 -6.14 -4.86
CA LEU A 247 -27.69 -6.85 -4.52
C LEU A 247 -28.70 -6.77 -5.69
#